data_AF-A0A7Y5HEN6-F1
#
_entry.id   AF-A0A7Y5HEN6-F1
#
_cell.length_a   1.000
_cell.length_b   1.000
_cell.length_c   1.000
_cell.angle_alpha   90.00
_cell.angle_beta   90.00
_cell.angle_gamma   90.00
#
_symmetry.space_group_name_H-M   'P 1'
#
loop_
_entity.id
_entity.type
_entity.pdbx_description
1 polymer ?
#
loop_
_entity_poly.entity_id
_entity_poly.type
_entity_poly.pdbx_seq_one_letter_code
_entity_poly.pdbx_strand_id
1 'polypeptide(L)'
;MILRFHAAAGEEERRALREDLDAQEVGYQDFGGFLVLDRELGAEEAIRAASFPGVSDVTPADPRLHTVRESFLRWTAATAMVVGILVLAAALLPSSLGPPADPLRTPGEIRPSWPMLAWHELEDRAPSWVPVPLLVLGASVLLLLWPFLARRLAERRPAIHAALGGILLALGAALAILGVAR
;
A
#
# COMPACT_ATOMS: atom_id res chain seq x y z
N MET A 1 -15.49 18.57 3.70
CA MET A 1 -14.37 19.48 3.33
C MET A 1 -13.72 20.05 4.60
N ILE A 2 -12.44 20.43 4.64
CA ILE A 2 -11.77 20.90 5.87
C ILE A 2 -11.37 22.37 5.74
N LEU A 3 -11.83 23.20 6.68
CA LEU A 3 -11.43 24.60 6.84
C LEU A 3 -10.49 24.71 8.03
N ARG A 4 -9.23 25.10 7.83
CA ARG A 4 -8.25 25.25 8.91
C ARG A 4 -8.12 26.71 9.31
N PHE A 5 -8.15 26.98 10.61
CA PHE A 5 -7.91 28.34 11.11
C PHE A 5 -6.42 28.62 11.33
N HIS A 6 -6.04 29.89 11.20
CA HIS A 6 -4.75 30.36 11.70
C HIS A 6 -4.67 30.15 13.22
N ALA A 7 -3.48 29.82 13.73
CA ALA A 7 -3.25 29.66 15.17
C ALA A 7 -3.56 30.94 15.96
N ALA A 8 -3.44 32.11 15.32
CA ALA A 8 -3.76 33.41 15.88
C ALA A 8 -5.22 33.86 15.66
N ALA A 9 -6.03 33.06 14.96
CA ALA A 9 -7.40 33.45 14.64
C ALA A 9 -8.24 33.61 15.91
N GLY A 10 -8.84 34.78 16.07
CA GLY A 10 -9.65 35.13 17.23
C GLY A 10 -10.99 34.39 17.27
N GLU A 11 -11.64 34.35 18.43
CA GLU A 11 -12.95 33.69 18.56
C GLU A 11 -14.04 34.42 17.75
N GLU A 12 -13.92 35.74 17.58
CA GLU A 12 -14.83 36.54 16.74
C GLU A 12 -14.74 36.16 15.26
N GLU A 13 -13.52 35.99 14.75
CA GLU A 13 -13.26 35.54 13.37
C GLU A 13 -13.84 34.15 13.11
N ARG A 14 -13.66 33.23 14.07
CA ARG A 14 -14.23 31.87 14.01
C ARG A 14 -15.75 31.88 14.09
N ARG A 15 -16.34 32.77 14.91
CA ARG A 15 -17.80 32.93 15.00
C ARG A 15 -18.38 33.48 13.70
N ALA A 16 -17.74 34.49 13.09
CA ALA A 16 -18.21 35.08 11.83
C ALA A 16 -18.26 34.03 10.70
N LEU A 17 -17.26 33.15 10.61
CA LEU A 17 -17.28 32.07 9.62
C LEU A 17 -18.39 31.04 9.92
N ARG A 18 -18.59 30.68 11.19
CA ARG A 18 -19.66 29.75 11.58
C ARG A 18 -21.05 30.29 11.22
N GLU A 19 -21.28 31.58 11.49
CA GLU A 19 -22.53 32.26 11.13
C GLU A 19 -22.76 32.29 9.60
N ASP A 20 -21.71 32.49 8.79
CA ASP A 20 -21.82 32.40 7.32
C ASP A 20 -22.14 30.98 6.84
N LEU A 21 -21.50 29.96 7.42
CA LEU A 21 -21.77 28.55 7.10
C LEU A 21 -23.20 28.15 7.49
N ASP A 22 -23.67 28.59 8.65
CA ASP A 22 -25.04 28.36 9.12
C ASP A 22 -26.06 29.07 8.19
N ALA A 23 -25.76 30.29 7.73
CA ALA A 23 -26.59 31.01 6.77
C ALA A 23 -26.67 30.33 5.39
N GLN A 24 -25.67 29.51 5.05
CA GLN A 24 -25.65 28.69 3.83
C GLN A 24 -26.16 27.26 4.03
N GLU A 25 -26.71 26.94 5.21
CA GLU A 25 -27.17 25.60 5.56
C GLU A 25 -26.08 24.53 5.39
N VAL A 26 -24.82 24.89 5.62
CA VAL A 26 -23.68 23.97 5.55
C VAL A 26 -23.44 23.39 6.94
N GLY A 27 -23.80 22.12 7.14
CA GLY A 27 -23.47 21.41 8.36
C GLY A 27 -21.95 21.30 8.57
N TYR A 28 -21.49 21.53 9.80
CA TYR A 28 -20.08 21.43 10.17
C TYR A 28 -19.88 20.83 11.57
N GLN A 29 -18.72 20.20 11.76
CA GLN A 29 -18.19 19.77 13.06
C GLN A 29 -16.97 20.61 13.43
N ASP A 30 -17.00 21.19 14.63
CA ASP A 30 -15.94 22.04 15.15
C ASP A 30 -14.94 21.24 16.01
N PHE A 31 -13.67 21.27 15.64
CA PHE A 31 -12.56 20.64 16.37
C PHE A 31 -11.61 21.68 16.99
N GLY A 32 -12.04 22.93 17.09
CA GLY A 32 -11.30 24.06 17.68
C GLY A 32 -10.22 24.66 16.78
N GLY A 33 -9.40 23.83 16.12
CA GLY A 33 -8.37 24.29 15.18
C GLY A 33 -8.81 24.28 13.71
N PHE A 34 -9.90 23.58 13.41
CA PHE A 34 -10.44 23.42 12.07
C PHE A 34 -11.92 23.02 12.13
N LEU A 35 -12.65 23.32 11.07
CA LEU A 35 -14.01 22.85 10.84
C LEU A 35 -14.00 21.75 9.78
N VAL A 36 -14.77 20.69 10.02
CA VAL A 36 -15.05 19.66 9.02
C VAL A 36 -16.48 19.85 8.54
N LEU A 37 -16.63 20.17 7.26
CA LEU A 37 -17.92 20.37 6.61
C LEU A 37 -18.51 19.03 6.15
N ASP A 38 -19.81 18.86 6.36
CA ASP A 38 -20.57 17.66 6.02
C ASP A 38 -20.68 17.43 4.50
N ARG A 39 -20.58 18.50 3.71
CA ARG A 39 -20.56 18.47 2.24
C ARG A 39 -19.31 19.12 1.67
N GLU A 40 -19.05 18.86 0.40
CA GLU A 40 -18.10 19.67 -0.37
C GLU A 40 -18.72 21.03 -0.71
N LEU A 41 -17.90 22.07 -0.59
CA LEU A 41 -18.26 23.41 -1.04
C LEU A 41 -18.04 23.51 -2.54
N GLY A 42 -18.93 24.21 -3.24
CA GLY A 42 -18.69 24.63 -4.62
C GLY A 42 -17.48 25.57 -4.71
N ALA A 43 -16.95 25.79 -5.91
CA ALA A 43 -15.76 26.63 -6.09
C ALA A 43 -15.95 28.06 -5.53
N GLU A 44 -17.13 28.66 -5.71
CA GLU A 44 -17.44 30.00 -5.19
C GLU A 44 -17.59 30.02 -3.67
N GLU A 45 -18.25 29.01 -3.10
CA GLU A 45 -18.40 28.84 -1.65
C GLU A 45 -17.01 28.63 -0.99
N ALA A 46 -16.14 27.84 -1.63
CA ALA A 46 -14.78 27.59 -1.19
C ALA A 46 -13.91 28.86 -1.20
N ILE A 47 -13.97 29.65 -2.27
CA ILE A 47 -13.25 30.93 -2.38
C ILE A 47 -13.74 31.91 -1.32
N ARG A 48 -15.05 31.97 -1.08
CA ARG A 48 -15.64 32.80 -0.03
C ARG A 48 -15.16 32.36 1.35
N ALA A 49 -15.26 31.07 1.67
CA ALA A 49 -14.78 30.53 2.94
C ALA A 49 -13.27 30.80 3.14
N ALA A 50 -12.47 30.70 2.08
CA ALA A 50 -11.03 31.02 2.11
C ALA A 50 -10.74 32.52 2.32
N SER A 51 -11.70 33.40 2.00
CA SER A 51 -11.55 34.85 2.17
C SER A 51 -11.82 35.36 3.58
N PHE A 52 -12.34 34.51 4.48
CA PHE A 52 -12.60 34.91 5.86
C PHE A 52 -11.30 35.20 6.62
N PRO A 53 -11.19 36.34 7.32
CA PRO A 53 -10.06 36.63 8.18
C PRO A 53 -10.00 35.54 9.26
N GLY A 54 -8.88 34.83 9.33
CA GLY A 54 -8.70 33.69 10.24
C GLY A 54 -8.68 32.32 9.58
N VAL A 55 -9.13 32.17 8.33
CA VAL A 55 -9.00 30.90 7.58
C VAL A 55 -7.64 30.84 6.90
N SER A 56 -6.88 29.80 7.24
CA SER A 56 -5.52 29.56 6.75
C SER A 56 -5.48 28.68 5.51
N ASP A 57 -6.38 27.71 5.44
CA ASP A 57 -6.44 26.75 4.34
C ASP A 57 -7.85 26.19 4.20
N VAL A 58 -8.21 25.93 2.95
CA VAL A 58 -9.48 25.36 2.54
C VAL A 58 -9.17 24.12 1.71
N THR A 59 -8.99 23.00 2.40
CA THR A 59 -8.60 21.74 1.78
C THR A 59 -9.85 20.91 1.53
N PRO A 60 -10.01 20.28 0.34
CA PRO A 60 -10.98 19.19 0.22
C PRO A 60 -10.72 18.19 1.34
N ALA A 61 -11.78 17.76 2.02
CA ALA A 61 -11.62 16.72 3.03
C ALA A 61 -11.14 15.51 2.26
N ASP A 62 -9.88 15.12 2.45
CA ASP A 62 -9.33 13.98 1.72
C ASP A 62 -10.28 12.80 1.99
N PRO A 63 -10.95 12.23 0.97
CA PRO A 63 -11.82 11.07 1.16
C PRO A 63 -11.04 9.86 1.72
N ARG A 64 -9.71 9.95 1.80
CA ARG A 64 -8.79 8.99 2.42
C ARG A 64 -8.46 9.28 3.88
N LEU A 65 -8.99 10.35 4.49
CA LEU A 65 -9.05 10.49 5.94
C LEU A 65 -10.07 9.49 6.50
N HIS A 66 -9.76 8.20 6.32
CA HIS A 66 -10.40 7.14 7.06
C HIS A 66 -10.25 7.49 8.53
N THR A 67 -11.38 7.67 9.22
CA THR A 67 -11.36 7.81 10.67
C THR A 67 -10.51 6.68 11.25
N VAL A 68 -9.71 6.95 12.29
CA VAL A 68 -8.85 5.94 12.92
C VAL A 68 -9.62 4.65 13.21
N ARG A 69 -10.89 4.81 13.58
CA ARG A 69 -11.86 3.72 13.76
C ARG A 69 -12.09 2.89 12.50
N GLU A 70 -12.39 3.50 11.36
CA GLU A 70 -12.64 2.76 10.12
C GLU A 70 -11.39 2.04 9.63
N SER A 71 -10.22 2.70 9.68
CA SER A 71 -8.95 2.05 9.36
C SER A 71 -8.71 0.85 10.25
N PHE A 72 -8.86 1.03 11.56
CA PHE A 72 -8.68 -0.05 12.53
C PHE A 72 -9.61 -1.24 12.28
N LEU A 73 -10.89 -0.98 11.99
CA LEU A 73 -11.86 -2.02 11.64
C LEU A 73 -11.47 -2.77 10.36
N ARG A 74 -11.09 -2.06 9.30
CA ARG A 74 -10.64 -2.68 8.04
C ARG A 74 -9.39 -3.53 8.23
N TRP A 75 -8.40 -3.02 8.94
CA TRP A 75 -7.17 -3.74 9.26
C TRP A 75 -7.44 -4.99 10.10
N THR A 76 -8.31 -4.88 11.11
CA THR A 76 -8.70 -6.01 11.96
C THR A 76 -9.45 -7.06 11.14
N ALA A 77 -10.41 -6.66 10.30
CA ALA A 77 -11.13 -7.56 9.43
C ALA A 77 -10.21 -8.28 8.43
N ALA A 78 -9.29 -7.54 7.78
CA ALA A 78 -8.31 -8.13 6.87
C ALA A 78 -7.39 -9.12 7.59
N THR A 79 -6.93 -8.78 8.79
CA THR A 79 -6.09 -9.67 9.62
C THR A 79 -6.85 -10.93 10.01
N ALA A 80 -8.09 -10.79 10.49
CA ALA A 80 -8.95 -11.91 10.84
C ALA A 80 -9.22 -12.82 9.63
N MET A 81 -9.41 -12.24 8.45
CA MET A 81 -9.57 -13.00 7.20
C MET A 81 -8.30 -13.77 6.84
N VAL A 82 -7.13 -13.13 6.85
CA VAL A 82 -5.85 -13.80 6.54
C VAL A 82 -5.57 -14.93 7.55
N VAL A 83 -5.72 -14.65 8.85
CA VAL A 83 -5.52 -15.66 9.90
C VAL A 83 -6.54 -16.78 9.75
N GLY A 84 -7.81 -16.48 9.48
CA GLY A 84 -8.85 -17.47 9.24
C GLY A 84 -8.53 -18.39 8.06
N ILE A 85 -8.06 -17.83 6.95
CA ILE A 85 -7.61 -18.60 5.78
C ILE A 85 -6.42 -19.50 6.15
N LEU A 86 -5.44 -18.99 6.89
CA LEU A 86 -4.27 -19.77 7.32
C LEU A 86 -4.64 -20.90 8.28
N VAL A 87 -5.54 -20.64 9.24
CA VAL A 87 -6.05 -21.67 10.17
C VAL A 87 -6.82 -22.74 9.42
N LEU A 88 -7.69 -22.33 8.48
CA LEU A 88 -8.42 -23.26 7.64
C LEU A 88 -7.48 -24.11 6.78
N ALA A 89 -6.47 -23.49 6.15
CA ALA A 89 -5.46 -24.19 5.38
C ALA A 89 -4.67 -25.19 6.24
N ALA A 90 -4.26 -24.80 7.45
CA ALA A 90 -3.55 -25.70 8.37
C ALA A 90 -4.43 -26.87 8.85
N ALA A 91 -5.73 -26.64 9.04
CA ALA A 91 -6.67 -27.68 9.45
C ALA A 91 -6.98 -28.66 8.32
N LEU A 92 -7.10 -28.17 7.08
CA LEU A 92 -7.40 -29.00 5.89
C LEU A 92 -6.16 -29.70 5.31
N LEU A 93 -4.98 -29.09 5.47
CA LEU A 93 -3.70 -29.55 4.92
C LEU A 93 -2.66 -29.63 6.06
N PRO A 94 -2.79 -30.58 6.99
CA PRO A 94 -1.82 -30.73 8.08
C PRO A 94 -0.46 -31.11 7.51
N SER A 95 0.56 -30.32 7.83
CA SER A 95 1.94 -30.63 7.45
C SER A 95 2.47 -31.80 8.27
N SER A 96 3.02 -32.83 7.63
CA SER A 96 3.81 -33.85 8.32
C SER A 96 5.25 -33.37 8.48
N LEU A 97 5.80 -33.53 9.68
CA LEU A 97 7.24 -33.38 9.88
C LEU A 97 7.93 -34.62 9.30
N GLY A 98 8.90 -34.41 8.42
CA GLY A 98 9.71 -35.49 7.85
C GLY A 98 10.58 -36.19 8.89
N PRO A 99 11.27 -37.28 8.50
CA PRO A 99 12.24 -37.92 9.38
C PRO A 99 13.36 -36.95 9.79
N PRO A 100 14.01 -37.16 10.94
CA PRO A 100 15.19 -36.38 11.34
C PRO A 100 16.25 -36.37 10.23
N ALA A 101 16.96 -35.24 10.12
CA ALA A 101 18.02 -35.10 9.14
C ALA A 101 19.16 -36.11 9.40
N ASP A 102 19.52 -36.87 8.37
CA ASP A 102 20.66 -37.80 8.39
C ASP A 102 21.82 -37.20 7.56
N PRO A 103 22.95 -36.81 8.17
CA PRO A 103 24.07 -36.22 7.46
C PRO A 103 24.78 -37.21 6.52
N LEU A 104 24.59 -38.52 6.70
CA LEU A 104 25.20 -39.55 5.86
C LEU A 104 24.33 -39.96 4.67
N ARG A 105 23.09 -39.48 4.61
CA ARG A 105 22.13 -39.85 3.59
C ARG A 105 21.43 -38.62 3.01
N THR A 106 21.84 -38.23 1.81
CA THR A 106 21.12 -37.22 1.02
C THR A 106 19.82 -37.83 0.50
N PRO A 107 18.64 -37.28 0.83
CA PRO A 107 17.40 -37.71 0.21
C PRO A 107 17.45 -37.45 -1.30
N GLY A 108 16.79 -38.31 -2.09
CA GLY A 108 16.86 -38.25 -3.55
C GLY A 108 16.27 -36.98 -4.17
N GLU A 109 15.39 -36.28 -3.45
CA GLU A 109 14.72 -35.09 -3.94
C GLU A 109 14.71 -34.01 -2.85
N ILE A 110 15.67 -33.09 -2.92
CA ILE A 110 15.71 -31.90 -2.06
C ILE A 110 15.13 -30.76 -2.88
N ARG A 111 13.85 -30.45 -2.64
CA ARG A 111 13.20 -29.28 -3.25
C ARG A 111 13.15 -28.13 -2.25
N PRO A 112 13.40 -26.89 -2.68
CA PRO A 112 13.23 -25.74 -1.81
C PRO A 112 11.74 -25.46 -1.56
N SER A 113 11.46 -24.60 -0.58
CA SER A 113 10.10 -24.15 -0.30
C SER A 113 9.51 -23.38 -1.49
N TRP A 114 8.18 -23.40 -1.62
CA TRP A 114 7.47 -22.81 -2.75
C TRP A 114 7.86 -21.34 -3.09
N PRO A 115 8.18 -20.43 -2.14
CA PRO A 115 8.57 -19.07 -2.50
C PRO A 115 9.94 -19.00 -3.17
N MET A 116 10.79 -20.01 -2.94
CA MET A 116 12.15 -20.08 -3.46
C MET A 116 12.25 -20.82 -4.80
N LEU A 117 11.17 -21.48 -5.27
CA LEU A 117 11.19 -22.22 -6.53
C LEU A 117 11.58 -21.36 -7.73
N ALA A 118 11.02 -20.15 -7.84
CA ALA A 118 11.37 -19.24 -8.93
C ALA A 118 12.85 -18.82 -8.89
N TRP A 119 13.41 -18.67 -7.69
CA TRP A 119 14.82 -18.32 -7.51
C TRP A 119 15.75 -19.50 -7.84
N HIS A 120 15.41 -20.70 -7.36
CA HIS A 120 16.14 -21.93 -7.66
C HIS A 120 16.17 -22.22 -9.16
N GLU A 121 15.03 -22.09 -9.84
CA GLU A 121 14.95 -22.30 -11.29
C GLU A 121 15.70 -21.23 -12.10
N LEU A 122 15.84 -20.02 -11.55
CA LEU A 122 16.68 -18.97 -12.15
C LEU A 122 18.16 -19.29 -11.99
N GLU A 123 18.57 -19.76 -10.81
CA GLU A 123 19.94 -20.21 -10.53
C GLU A 123 20.34 -21.40 -11.42
N ASP A 124 19.50 -22.43 -11.51
CA ASP A 124 19.75 -23.62 -12.33
C ASP A 124 19.91 -23.31 -13.82
N ARG A 125 19.26 -22.23 -14.30
CA ARG A 125 19.37 -21.76 -15.69
C ARG A 125 20.45 -20.71 -15.89
N ALA A 126 21.05 -20.21 -14.81
CA ALA A 126 22.09 -19.21 -14.91
C ALA A 126 23.33 -19.81 -15.60
N PRO A 127 24.03 -19.05 -16.45
CA PRO A 127 25.31 -19.50 -16.99
C PRO A 127 26.32 -19.78 -15.88
N SER A 128 27.18 -20.79 -16.07
CA SER A 128 28.18 -21.21 -15.07
C SER A 128 29.18 -20.12 -14.64
N TRP A 129 29.30 -19.04 -15.40
CA TRP A 129 30.14 -17.89 -15.07
C TRP A 129 29.45 -16.84 -14.18
N VAL A 130 28.14 -16.97 -13.93
CA VAL A 130 27.37 -16.08 -13.07
C VAL A 130 27.28 -16.71 -11.67
N PRO A 131 28.06 -16.24 -10.69
CA PRO A 131 27.98 -16.78 -9.35
C PRO A 131 26.68 -16.33 -8.65
N VAL A 132 26.09 -17.21 -7.84
CA VAL A 132 24.84 -16.95 -7.08
C VAL A 132 24.84 -15.62 -6.33
N PRO A 133 25.92 -15.21 -5.63
CA PRO A 133 25.98 -13.92 -4.96
C PRO A 133 25.80 -12.72 -5.91
N LEU A 134 26.23 -12.84 -7.17
CA LEU A 134 26.06 -11.78 -8.16
C LEU A 134 24.59 -11.64 -8.59
N LEU A 135 23.85 -12.76 -8.71
CA LEU A 135 22.41 -12.74 -8.97
C LEU A 135 21.66 -12.06 -7.83
N VAL A 136 21.96 -12.45 -6.58
CA VAL A 136 21.35 -11.86 -5.37
C VAL A 136 21.66 -10.37 -5.30
N LEU A 137 22.92 -9.99 -5.53
CA LEU A 137 23.35 -8.58 -5.54
C LEU A 137 22.62 -7.80 -6.62
N GLY A 138 22.55 -8.33 -7.85
CA GLY A 138 21.85 -7.71 -8.96
C GLY A 138 20.37 -7.48 -8.66
N ALA A 139 19.68 -8.49 -8.13
CA ALA A 139 18.28 -8.38 -7.73
C ALA A 139 18.07 -7.35 -6.60
N SER A 140 18.96 -7.33 -5.62
CA SER A 140 18.91 -6.39 -4.49
C SER A 140 19.12 -4.94 -4.94
N VAL A 141 20.13 -4.70 -5.79
CA VAL A 141 20.39 -3.39 -6.38
C VAL A 141 19.23 -2.95 -7.26
N LEU A 142 18.68 -3.85 -8.07
CA LEU A 142 17.52 -3.55 -8.90
C LEU A 142 16.30 -3.18 -8.05
N LEU A 143 16.03 -3.91 -6.97
CA LEU A 143 14.92 -3.62 -6.05
C LEU A 143 15.10 -2.28 -5.33
N LEU A 144 16.34 -1.96 -4.93
CA LEU A 144 16.68 -0.69 -4.29
C LEU A 144 16.52 0.50 -5.26
N LEU A 145 16.90 0.32 -6.52
CA LEU A 145 16.77 1.34 -7.57
C LEU A 145 15.36 1.38 -8.20
N TRP A 146 14.54 0.35 -7.98
CA TRP A 146 13.20 0.21 -8.53
C TRP A 146 12.31 1.44 -8.29
N PRO A 147 12.15 1.99 -7.07
CA PRO A 147 11.25 3.14 -6.86
C PRO A 147 11.64 4.35 -7.72
N PHE A 148 12.93 4.58 -7.97
CA PHE A 148 13.41 5.69 -8.80
C PHE A 148 13.15 5.45 -10.29
N LEU A 149 13.41 4.23 -10.77
CA LEU A 149 13.12 3.83 -12.15
C LEU A 149 11.62 3.78 -12.43
N ALA A 150 10.86 3.16 -11.54
CA ALA A 150 9.42 3.01 -11.62
C ALA A 150 8.72 4.37 -11.68
N ARG A 151 9.10 5.32 -10.82
CA ARG A 151 8.51 6.66 -10.82
C ARG A 151 8.73 7.38 -12.17
N ARG A 152 9.97 7.40 -12.67
CA ARG A 152 10.29 8.02 -13.97
C ARG A 152 9.56 7.34 -15.13
N LEU A 153 9.39 6.03 -15.08
CA LEU A 153 8.72 5.27 -16.12
C LEU A 153 7.19 5.49 -16.07
N ALA A 154 6.60 5.53 -14.87
CA ALA A 154 5.18 5.81 -14.68
C ALA A 154 4.80 7.22 -15.16
N GLU A 155 5.61 8.23 -14.86
CA GLU A 155 5.40 9.62 -15.29
C GLU A 155 5.49 9.80 -16.81
N ARG A 156 6.47 9.14 -17.46
CA ARG A 156 6.70 9.32 -18.90
C ARG A 156 5.88 8.36 -19.77
N ARG A 157 5.65 7.13 -19.30
CA ARG A 157 5.04 6.02 -20.08
C ARG A 157 4.27 5.06 -19.16
N PRO A 158 3.07 5.44 -18.68
CA PRO A 158 2.31 4.66 -17.71
C PRO A 158 1.92 3.26 -18.22
N ALA A 159 1.61 3.14 -19.51
CA ALA A 159 1.29 1.84 -20.13
C ALA A 159 2.48 0.87 -20.10
N ILE A 160 3.71 1.35 -20.32
CA ILE A 160 4.90 0.51 -20.26
C ILE A 160 5.21 0.12 -18.81
N HIS A 161 5.00 1.02 -17.85
CA HIS A 161 5.18 0.71 -16.45
C HIS A 161 4.26 -0.44 -15.99
N ALA A 162 2.97 -0.36 -16.34
CA ALA A 162 2.00 -1.42 -16.04
C ALA A 162 2.36 -2.74 -16.75
N ALA A 163 2.71 -2.68 -18.04
CA ALA A 163 3.12 -3.85 -18.80
C ALA A 163 4.38 -4.52 -18.22
N LEU A 164 5.39 -3.74 -17.82
CA LEU A 164 6.61 -4.25 -17.20
C LEU A 164 6.32 -4.96 -15.87
N GLY A 165 5.47 -4.37 -15.03
CA GLY A 165 5.01 -5.02 -13.79
C GLY A 165 4.29 -6.34 -14.06
N GLY A 166 3.39 -6.37 -15.05
CA GLY A 166 2.70 -7.58 -15.47
C GLY A 166 3.65 -8.66 -16.00
N ILE A 167 4.64 -8.28 -16.83
CA ILE A 167 5.64 -9.19 -17.38
C ILE A 167 6.51 -9.80 -16.27
N LEU A 168 6.97 -8.98 -15.32
CA LEU A 168 7.79 -9.47 -14.20
C LEU A 168 7.00 -10.46 -13.31
N LEU A 169 5.73 -10.17 -13.03
CA LEU A 169 4.84 -11.08 -12.30
C LEU A 169 4.61 -12.38 -13.08
N ALA A 170 4.33 -12.29 -14.38
CA ALA A 170 4.12 -13.45 -15.24
C ALA A 170 5.39 -14.32 -15.34
N LEU A 171 6.57 -13.69 -15.47
CA LEU A 171 7.85 -14.38 -15.49
C LEU A 171 8.13 -15.09 -14.17
N GLY A 172 7.92 -14.42 -13.04
CA GLY A 172 8.08 -15.03 -11.72
C GLY A 172 7.14 -16.22 -11.50
N ALA A 173 5.88 -16.08 -11.90
CA ALA A 173 4.90 -17.18 -11.85
C ALA A 173 5.29 -18.34 -12.77
N ALA A 174 5.73 -18.05 -14.00
CA ALA A 174 6.18 -19.07 -14.94
C ALA A 174 7.40 -19.84 -14.41
N LEU A 175 8.39 -19.15 -13.84
CA LEU A 175 9.54 -19.78 -13.20
C LEU A 175 9.13 -20.66 -12.02
N ALA A 176 8.22 -20.19 -11.16
CA ALA A 176 7.70 -20.98 -10.05
C ALA A 176 6.99 -22.25 -10.54
N ILE A 177 6.13 -22.15 -11.55
CA ILE A 177 5.41 -23.30 -12.13
C ILE A 177 6.39 -24.30 -12.76
N LEU A 178 7.40 -23.82 -13.48
CA LEU A 178 8.44 -24.68 -14.05
C LEU A 178 9.20 -25.45 -12.96
N GLY A 179 9.48 -24.82 -11.82
CA GLY A 179 10.12 -25.46 -10.68
C GLY A 179 9.25 -26.48 -9.95
N VAL A 180 7.92 -26.34 -10.02
CA VAL A 180 7.00 -27.37 -9.52
C VAL A 180 6.93 -28.58 -10.47
N ALA A 181 7.03 -28.35 -11.78
CA ALA A 181 6.81 -29.39 -12.81
C ALA A 181 8.02 -30.32 -13.04
N ARG A 182 9.18 -30.01 -12.46
CA ARG A 182 10.35 -30.89 -12.40
C ARG A 182 10.31 -31.76 -11.15
#